data_AF-A0A545TUC0-F1
#
_entry.id   AF-A0A545TUC0-F1
#
_cell.length_a   1.000
_cell.length_b   1.000
_cell.length_c   1.000
_cell.angle_alpha   90.00
_cell.angle_beta   90.00
_cell.angle_gamma   90.00
#
_symmetry.space_group_name_H-M   'P 1'
#
loop_
_entity.id
_entity.type
_entity.pdbx_description
1 polymer ?
#
loop_
_entity_poly.entity_id
_entity_poly.type
_entity_poly.pdbx_seq_one_letter_code
_entity_poly.pdbx_strand_id
1 'polypeptide(L)'
;MKYPSNLSALLLFVSLLSSTTAEATPPRSLSVEDMLFGESATELFVLRRVTDNLETHMTALTDTLLVAINIESGREERAWPVQRTLETGDLVTLEHNQRIKNIPIADQINPFDVLAQEKARPLQDSAARTVSDARLQKWYSKDSYAVGQWVGKPEFELSFAKLKTRIEASLQTTRVALPVYEEGYDPLTDTAFSDFSNCQTTRLYLTRPQPLDRLRVFTKLRCFDKENAVWSWLYLAVPEVKP
;
A
#
# COMPACT_ATOMS: atom_id res chain seq x y z
N MET A 1 49.21 47.73 24.87
CA MET A 1 48.68 47.18 23.60
C MET A 1 47.81 45.97 23.91
N LYS A 2 46.48 46.11 23.81
CA LYS A 2 45.50 45.02 23.96
C LYS A 2 44.76 44.93 22.62
N TYR A 3 44.93 43.83 21.88
CA TYR A 3 44.13 43.57 20.68
C TYR A 3 42.77 43.03 21.13
N PRO A 4 41.64 43.63 20.71
CA PRO A 4 40.33 43.09 21.03
C PRO A 4 40.04 41.83 20.20
N SER A 5 39.40 40.90 20.88
CA SER A 5 38.74 39.68 20.46
C SER A 5 37.95 39.77 19.14
N ASN A 6 38.58 39.47 18.00
CA ASN A 6 37.90 39.30 16.70
C ASN A 6 37.54 37.83 16.39
N LEU A 7 37.92 36.88 17.27
CA LEU A 7 37.69 35.46 17.04
C LEU A 7 36.20 35.06 17.20
N SER A 8 35.49 35.71 18.12
CA SER A 8 34.07 35.42 18.38
C SER A 8 33.15 35.86 17.24
N ALA A 9 33.50 36.93 16.52
CA ALA A 9 32.73 37.40 15.38
C ALA A 9 32.84 36.46 14.17
N LEU A 10 34.00 35.83 13.98
CA LEU A 10 34.23 34.89 12.87
C LEU A 10 33.47 33.57 13.07
N LEU A 11 33.39 33.06 14.31
CA LEU A 11 32.66 31.81 14.63
C LEU A 11 31.14 31.92 14.47
N LEU A 12 30.57 33.11 14.72
CA LEU A 12 29.15 33.40 14.48
C LEU A 12 28.81 33.47 12.98
N PHE A 13 29.74 33.94 12.15
CA PHE A 13 29.52 34.04 10.70
C PHE A 13 29.53 32.67 10.01
N VAL A 14 30.38 31.75 10.45
CA VAL A 14 30.44 30.38 9.88
C VAL A 14 29.21 29.54 10.25
N SER A 15 28.60 29.78 11.41
CA SER A 15 27.38 29.09 11.84
C SER A 15 26.12 29.59 11.10
N LEU A 16 26.10 30.86 10.66
CA LEU A 16 25.03 31.41 9.82
C LEU A 16 25.09 30.93 8.36
N LEU A 17 26.27 30.56 7.85
CA LEU A 17 26.44 30.02 6.50
C LEU A 17 26.11 28.51 6.39
N SER A 18 25.92 27.84 7.53
CA SER A 18 25.54 26.42 7.61
C SER A 18 24.03 26.24 7.74
N SER A 19 23.22 27.27 7.49
CA SER A 19 21.79 27.13 7.31
C SER A 19 21.54 26.34 6.03
N THR A 20 21.51 25.01 6.17
CA THR A 20 20.92 24.12 5.18
C THR A 20 19.57 24.71 4.83
N THR A 21 19.32 24.86 3.53
CA THR A 21 18.00 25.25 3.03
C THR A 21 17.02 24.25 3.62
N ALA A 22 16.25 24.65 4.63
CA ALA A 22 15.11 23.88 5.06
C ALA A 22 14.23 23.78 3.81
N GLU A 23 14.21 22.60 3.18
CA GLU A 23 13.23 22.30 2.13
C GLU A 23 11.86 22.44 2.79
N ALA A 24 11.27 23.61 2.61
CA ALA A 24 10.00 23.96 3.23
C ALA A 24 8.82 23.16 2.64
N THR A 25 9.05 22.53 1.49
CA THR A 25 8.13 21.61 0.82
C THR A 25 8.59 20.18 1.04
N PRO A 26 7.75 19.30 1.61
CA PRO A 26 8.11 17.89 1.77
C PRO A 26 8.29 17.24 0.40
N PRO A 27 9.16 16.21 0.30
CA PRO A 27 9.18 15.38 -0.90
C PRO A 27 7.79 14.75 -1.12
N ARG A 28 7.45 14.51 -2.40
CA ARG A 28 6.24 13.76 -2.73
C ARG A 28 6.33 12.38 -2.10
N SER A 29 5.26 11.94 -1.46
CA SER A 29 5.16 10.60 -0.90
C SER A 29 3.79 10.03 -1.21
N LEU A 30 3.77 8.73 -1.46
CA LEU A 30 2.56 8.03 -1.83
C LEU A 30 2.42 6.78 -0.96
N SER A 31 1.19 6.48 -0.55
CA SER A 31 0.85 5.26 0.17
C SER A 31 -0.26 4.51 -0.55
N VAL A 32 -0.13 3.20 -0.67
CA VAL A 32 -1.16 2.30 -1.22
C VAL A 32 -1.51 1.27 -0.17
N GLU A 33 -2.75 1.22 0.29
CA GLU A 33 -3.18 0.31 1.35
C GLU A 33 -4.44 -0.46 0.98
N ASP A 34 -4.34 -1.80 1.02
CA ASP A 34 -5.48 -2.68 0.86
C ASP A 34 -6.15 -2.98 2.21
N MET A 35 -7.47 -2.97 2.23
CA MET A 35 -8.32 -3.41 3.34
C MET A 35 -9.23 -4.53 2.85
N LEU A 36 -9.38 -5.62 3.62
CA LEU A 36 -10.32 -6.68 3.24
C LEU A 36 -11.74 -6.12 3.19
N PHE A 37 -12.47 -6.46 2.13
CA PHE A 37 -13.82 -5.95 1.93
C PHE A 37 -14.84 -7.04 1.67
N GLY A 38 -14.49 -8.08 0.91
CA GLY A 38 -15.40 -9.17 0.62
C GLY A 38 -14.73 -10.38 0.01
N GLU A 39 -15.49 -11.45 -0.15
CA GLU A 39 -15.03 -12.69 -0.77
C GLU A 39 -16.18 -13.41 -1.47
N SER A 40 -15.95 -13.87 -2.70
CA SER A 40 -16.82 -14.80 -3.43
C SER A 40 -16.18 -16.20 -3.51
N ALA A 41 -16.78 -17.10 -4.29
CA ALA A 41 -16.21 -18.42 -4.57
C ALA A 41 -14.84 -18.33 -5.31
N THR A 42 -14.62 -17.26 -6.07
CA THR A 42 -13.50 -17.13 -7.00
C THR A 42 -12.62 -15.93 -6.73
N GLU A 43 -13.10 -14.93 -6.00
CA GLU A 43 -12.41 -13.64 -5.84
C GLU A 43 -12.37 -13.18 -4.38
N LEU A 44 -11.23 -12.61 -4.00
CA LEU A 44 -11.06 -11.79 -2.81
C LEU A 44 -11.21 -10.33 -3.23
N PHE A 45 -12.08 -9.59 -2.56
CA PHE A 45 -12.30 -8.18 -2.79
C PHE A 45 -11.59 -7.36 -1.71
N VAL A 46 -10.80 -6.39 -2.14
CA VAL A 46 -10.13 -5.43 -1.25
C VAL A 46 -10.49 -3.99 -1.63
N LEU A 47 -10.66 -3.13 -0.62
CA LEU A 47 -10.67 -1.70 -0.82
C LEU A 47 -9.22 -1.20 -0.78
N ARG A 48 -8.72 -0.74 -1.92
CA ARG A 48 -7.41 -0.13 -2.04
C ARG A 48 -7.51 1.37 -1.89
N ARG A 49 -6.80 1.92 -0.93
CA ARG A 49 -6.67 3.36 -0.71
C ARG A 49 -5.30 3.82 -1.17
N VAL A 50 -5.25 4.78 -2.09
CA VAL A 50 -4.03 5.46 -2.53
C VAL A 50 -4.05 6.87 -1.98
N THR A 51 -3.06 7.24 -1.16
CA THR A 51 -2.93 8.60 -0.63
C THR A 51 -1.64 9.24 -1.12
N ASP A 52 -1.75 10.42 -1.71
CA ASP A 52 -0.66 11.24 -2.24
C ASP A 52 -0.64 12.59 -1.50
N ASN A 53 0.53 13.01 -1.00
CA ASN A 53 0.67 14.27 -0.30
C ASN A 53 0.80 15.50 -1.23
N LEU A 54 0.85 15.31 -2.56
CA LEU A 54 0.98 16.38 -3.56
C LEU A 54 2.11 17.38 -3.23
N GLU A 55 3.24 16.89 -2.69
CA GLU A 55 4.41 17.72 -2.32
C GLU A 55 4.10 18.82 -1.27
N THR A 56 3.07 18.62 -0.45
CA THR A 56 2.69 19.56 0.61
C THR A 56 2.34 18.85 1.91
N HIS A 57 2.52 19.55 3.02
CA HIS A 57 2.12 19.08 4.34
C HIS A 57 0.61 19.27 4.62
N MET A 58 -0.06 20.06 3.79
CA MET A 58 -1.42 20.54 4.04
C MET A 58 -2.46 19.95 3.10
N THR A 59 -2.03 19.15 2.12
CA THR A 59 -2.93 18.54 1.14
C THR A 59 -2.70 17.04 1.07
N ALA A 60 -3.79 16.29 1.00
CA ALA A 60 -3.75 14.88 0.69
C ALA A 60 -4.83 14.57 -0.35
N LEU A 61 -4.43 13.97 -1.46
CA LEU A 61 -5.35 13.36 -2.40
C LEU A 61 -5.50 11.89 -2.02
N THR A 62 -6.73 11.46 -1.75
CA THR A 62 -7.04 10.07 -1.43
C THR A 62 -7.98 9.49 -2.47
N ASP A 63 -7.51 8.43 -3.11
CA ASP A 63 -8.20 7.64 -4.10
C ASP A 63 -8.57 6.29 -3.50
N THR A 64 -9.81 5.85 -3.67
CA THR A 64 -10.29 4.54 -3.22
C THR A 64 -10.78 3.73 -4.40
N LEU A 65 -10.32 2.49 -4.49
CA LEU A 65 -10.74 1.51 -5.49
C LEU A 65 -11.25 0.25 -4.82
N LEU A 66 -12.19 -0.43 -5.47
CA LEU A 66 -12.48 -1.83 -5.20
C LEU A 66 -11.61 -2.66 -6.15
N VAL A 67 -10.86 -3.63 -5.63
CA VAL A 67 -10.01 -4.52 -6.43
C VAL A 67 -10.46 -5.96 -6.23
N ALA A 68 -10.69 -6.68 -7.32
CA ALA A 68 -10.97 -8.12 -7.32
C ALA A 68 -9.69 -8.91 -7.61
N ILE A 69 -9.28 -9.72 -6.64
CA ILE A 69 -8.12 -10.61 -6.73
C ILE A 69 -8.63 -12.04 -6.91
N ASN A 70 -8.31 -12.66 -8.03
CA ASN A 70 -8.66 -14.06 -8.26
C ASN A 70 -7.96 -14.96 -7.24
N ILE A 71 -8.74 -15.77 -6.52
CA ILE A 71 -8.24 -16.59 -5.40
C ILE A 71 -7.31 -17.72 -5.88
N GLU A 72 -7.49 -18.21 -7.10
CA GLU A 72 -6.65 -19.28 -7.63
C GLU A 72 -5.33 -18.77 -8.21
N SER A 73 -5.39 -17.77 -9.07
CA SER A 73 -4.21 -17.23 -9.76
C SER A 73 -3.45 -16.21 -8.93
N GLY A 74 -4.13 -15.54 -7.99
CA GLY A 74 -3.60 -14.42 -7.22
C GLY A 74 -3.42 -13.14 -8.04
N ARG A 75 -4.04 -13.06 -9.23
CA ARG A 75 -3.97 -11.89 -10.11
C ARG A 75 -5.14 -10.96 -9.81
N GLU A 76 -4.89 -9.66 -9.91
CA GLU A 76 -5.96 -8.66 -9.98
C GLU A 76 -6.61 -8.77 -11.36
N GLU A 77 -7.92 -9.05 -11.39
CA GLU A 77 -8.66 -9.17 -12.65
C GLU A 77 -9.36 -7.87 -13.01
N ARG A 78 -9.85 -7.15 -11.99
CA ARG A 78 -10.69 -5.96 -12.15
C ARG A 78 -10.41 -4.98 -11.01
N ALA A 79 -10.48 -3.69 -11.33
CA ALA A 79 -10.42 -2.61 -10.37
C ALA A 79 -11.46 -1.55 -10.74
N TRP A 80 -12.21 -1.06 -9.76
CA TRP A 80 -13.27 -0.08 -9.96
C TRP A 80 -13.05 1.17 -9.10
N PRO A 81 -13.18 2.37 -9.66
CA PRO A 81 -13.17 3.62 -8.91
C PRO A 81 -14.32 3.68 -7.90
N VAL A 82 -14.03 3.94 -6.63
CA VAL A 82 -15.04 4.07 -5.56
C VAL A 82 -15.19 5.52 -5.14
N GLN A 83 -14.09 6.23 -4.90
CA GLN A 83 -14.12 7.61 -4.43
C GLN A 83 -12.79 8.31 -4.65
N ARG A 84 -12.81 9.62 -4.89
CA ARG A 84 -11.66 10.51 -4.80
C ARG A 84 -11.98 11.67 -3.88
N THR A 85 -11.09 11.95 -2.93
CA THR A 85 -11.19 13.07 -2.00
C THR A 85 -9.92 13.87 -1.99
N LEU A 86 -10.04 15.19 -1.93
CA LEU A 86 -8.96 16.12 -1.67
C LEU A 86 -9.16 16.72 -0.29
N GLU A 87 -8.25 16.42 0.62
CA GLU A 87 -8.17 17.09 1.91
C GLU A 87 -7.21 18.27 1.80
N THR A 88 -7.65 19.47 2.20
CA THR A 88 -6.84 20.70 2.23
C THR A 88 -6.91 21.38 3.58
N GLY A 89 -5.80 21.95 4.04
CA GLY A 89 -5.75 22.97 5.09
C GLY A 89 -4.74 22.68 6.19
N ASP A 90 -4.39 23.73 6.92
CA ASP A 90 -3.56 23.66 8.13
C ASP A 90 -4.34 23.00 9.28
N LEU A 91 -3.67 22.17 10.07
CA LEU A 91 -4.24 21.52 11.26
C LEU A 91 -4.76 22.53 12.30
N VAL A 92 -4.31 23.80 12.21
CA VAL A 92 -4.50 24.80 13.27
C VAL A 92 -5.67 25.78 13.01
N THR A 93 -6.11 26.01 11.77
CA THR A 93 -6.85 27.26 11.45
C THR A 93 -8.25 27.14 10.82
N LEU A 94 -8.80 25.94 10.61
CA LEU A 94 -10.12 25.82 9.94
C LEU A 94 -11.15 24.99 10.71
N GLU A 95 -12.40 25.48 10.73
CA GLU A 95 -13.57 24.71 11.15
C GLU A 95 -13.64 23.39 10.35
N HIS A 96 -13.84 22.27 11.04
CA HIS A 96 -13.61 20.90 10.53
C HIS A 96 -14.36 20.53 9.24
N ASN A 97 -15.39 21.29 8.85
CA ASN A 97 -16.40 20.83 7.89
C ASN A 97 -16.12 21.23 6.43
N GLN A 98 -15.07 22.01 6.14
CA GLN A 98 -14.73 22.45 4.76
C GLN A 98 -13.38 21.91 4.25
N ARG A 99 -12.71 21.01 4.98
CA ARG A 99 -11.37 20.53 4.62
C ARG A 99 -11.38 19.44 3.55
N ILE A 100 -12.43 18.63 3.47
CA ILE A 100 -12.51 17.48 2.57
C ILE A 100 -13.46 17.79 1.42
N LYS A 101 -12.92 17.76 0.20
CA LYS A 101 -13.68 17.92 -1.04
C LYS A 101 -13.75 16.58 -1.78
N ASN A 102 -14.96 16.10 -2.05
CA ASN A 102 -15.15 14.98 -2.99
C ASN A 102 -14.91 15.48 -4.41
N ILE A 103 -14.03 14.80 -5.14
CA ILE A 103 -13.76 15.08 -6.56
C ILE A 103 -14.53 14.02 -7.38
N PRO A 104 -15.37 14.42 -8.34
CA PRO A 104 -16.01 13.47 -9.24
C PRO A 104 -15.00 12.62 -10.01
N ILE A 105 -15.27 11.33 -10.13
CA ILE A 105 -14.49 10.40 -10.95
C ILE A 105 -15.41 9.72 -11.95
N ALA A 106 -14.88 9.41 -13.13
CA ALA A 106 -15.60 8.62 -14.11
C ALA A 106 -15.85 7.20 -13.56
N ASP A 107 -16.98 6.62 -13.95
CA ASP A 107 -17.33 5.23 -13.62
C ASP A 107 -17.28 4.89 -12.12
N GLN A 108 -17.59 5.88 -11.27
CA GLN A 108 -17.70 5.70 -9.83
C GLN A 108 -18.77 4.63 -9.52
N ILE A 109 -18.39 3.61 -8.74
CA ILE A 109 -19.33 2.56 -8.29
C ILE A 109 -19.53 2.59 -6.78
N ASN A 110 -20.63 1.99 -6.34
CA ASN A 110 -20.82 1.59 -4.95
C ASN A 110 -20.27 0.17 -4.78
N PRO A 111 -19.25 -0.05 -3.92
CA PRO A 111 -18.57 -1.33 -3.82
C PRO A 111 -19.48 -2.45 -3.28
N PHE A 112 -20.53 -2.11 -2.53
CA PHE A 112 -21.50 -3.11 -2.05
C PHE A 112 -22.38 -3.66 -3.19
N ASP A 113 -22.64 -2.87 -4.23
CA ASP A 113 -23.42 -3.33 -5.38
C ASP A 113 -22.62 -4.38 -6.16
N VAL A 114 -21.30 -4.20 -6.27
CA VAL A 114 -20.37 -5.18 -6.87
C VAL A 114 -20.34 -6.46 -6.03
N LEU A 115 -20.23 -6.38 -4.70
CA LEU A 115 -20.30 -7.59 -3.87
C LEU A 115 -21.60 -8.35 -4.05
N ALA A 116 -22.74 -7.64 -4.09
CA ALA A 116 -24.04 -8.26 -4.30
C ALA A 116 -24.12 -8.96 -5.67
N GLN A 117 -23.63 -8.31 -6.73
CA GLN A 117 -23.58 -8.87 -8.08
C GLN A 117 -22.70 -10.13 -8.14
N GLU A 118 -21.53 -10.11 -7.50
CA GLU A 118 -20.57 -11.21 -7.47
C GLU A 118 -20.92 -12.29 -6.43
N LYS A 119 -22.08 -12.14 -5.75
CA LYS A 119 -22.54 -13.02 -4.66
C LYS A 119 -21.48 -13.20 -3.58
N ALA A 120 -20.71 -12.14 -3.34
CA ALA A 120 -19.66 -12.10 -2.36
C ALA A 120 -20.23 -11.80 -0.97
N ARG A 121 -19.64 -12.41 0.06
CA ARG A 121 -19.92 -12.06 1.45
C ARG A 121 -19.02 -10.90 1.87
N PRO A 122 -19.52 -9.91 2.62
CA PRO A 122 -18.65 -8.86 3.16
C PRO A 122 -17.68 -9.48 4.19
N LEU A 123 -16.47 -8.94 4.21
CA LEU A 123 -15.45 -9.25 5.20
C LEU A 123 -15.19 -8.02 6.05
N GLN A 124 -14.85 -8.24 7.31
CA GLN A 124 -14.25 -7.23 8.15
C GLN A 124 -12.73 -7.45 8.15
N ASP A 125 -11.94 -6.39 8.30
CA ASP A 125 -10.48 -6.53 8.39
C ASP A 125 -10.04 -7.37 9.61
N SER A 126 -10.89 -7.48 10.63
CA SER A 126 -10.74 -8.41 11.76
C SER A 126 -10.79 -9.89 11.38
N ALA A 127 -11.28 -10.22 10.18
CA ALA A 127 -11.20 -11.57 9.62
C ALA A 127 -9.75 -11.95 9.25
N ALA A 128 -8.88 -10.96 8.99
CA ALA A 128 -7.46 -11.17 8.85
C ALA A 128 -6.84 -11.42 10.23
N ARG A 129 -6.03 -12.47 10.31
CA ARG A 129 -5.30 -12.84 11.52
C ARG A 129 -3.89 -12.28 11.48
N THR A 130 -3.30 -12.05 12.64
CA THR A 130 -1.84 -11.96 12.68
C THR A 130 -1.25 -13.35 12.44
N VAL A 131 0.03 -13.40 12.05
CA VAL A 131 0.74 -14.67 11.84
C VAL A 131 0.73 -15.51 13.12
N SER A 132 0.96 -14.85 14.27
CA SER A 132 0.92 -15.48 15.59
C SER A 132 -0.44 -16.12 15.89
N ASP A 133 -1.53 -15.43 15.57
CA ASP A 133 -2.90 -15.93 15.82
C ASP A 133 -3.27 -17.11 14.92
N ALA A 134 -2.64 -17.17 13.74
CA ALA A 134 -2.87 -18.25 12.77
C ALA A 134 -2.14 -19.56 13.14
N ARG A 135 -1.26 -19.56 14.16
CA ARG A 135 -0.36 -20.67 14.48
C ARG A 135 0.47 -21.12 13.26
N LEU A 136 0.77 -20.18 12.37
CA LEU A 136 1.61 -20.41 11.20
C LEU A 136 3.01 -19.88 11.48
N GLN A 137 4.02 -20.58 10.97
CA GLN A 137 5.39 -20.08 10.94
C GLN A 137 5.62 -19.35 9.61
N LYS A 138 6.45 -18.30 9.67
CA LYS A 138 6.95 -17.58 8.49
C LYS A 138 8.40 -17.97 8.27
N TRP A 139 8.76 -18.24 7.03
CA TRP A 139 10.15 -18.37 6.61
C TRP A 139 10.45 -17.35 5.54
N TYR A 140 11.60 -16.70 5.69
CA TYR A 140 12.20 -15.90 4.64
C TYR A 140 13.44 -16.66 4.19
N SER A 141 13.48 -17.05 2.93
CA SER A 141 14.69 -17.51 2.29
C SER A 141 15.34 -16.34 1.56
N LYS A 142 16.48 -16.59 0.89
CA LYS A 142 17.11 -15.59 0.02
C LYS A 142 16.18 -15.17 -1.13
N ASP A 143 15.37 -16.10 -1.62
CA ASP A 143 14.66 -15.96 -2.90
C ASP A 143 13.12 -16.03 -2.75
N SER A 144 12.62 -16.28 -1.54
CA SER A 144 11.20 -16.51 -1.31
C SER A 144 10.71 -16.15 0.09
N TYR A 145 9.41 -15.87 0.13
CA TYR A 145 8.59 -15.80 1.33
C TYR A 145 7.72 -17.05 1.43
N ALA A 146 7.69 -17.69 2.60
CA ALA A 146 6.93 -18.91 2.78
C ALA A 146 6.18 -18.97 4.13
N VAL A 147 5.09 -19.73 4.17
CA VAL A 147 4.19 -19.89 5.31
C VAL A 147 3.73 -21.35 5.44
N GLY A 148 3.52 -21.84 6.67
CA GLY A 148 3.10 -23.23 6.94
C GLY A 148 2.94 -23.54 8.42
N GLN A 149 2.34 -24.69 8.76
CA GLN A 149 2.00 -25.03 10.15
C GLN A 149 3.16 -25.67 10.94
N TRP A 150 4.11 -26.32 10.27
CA TRP A 150 5.13 -27.18 10.91
C TRP A 150 6.56 -26.78 10.61
N VAL A 151 7.46 -27.12 11.55
CA VAL A 151 8.90 -26.89 11.41
C VAL A 151 9.45 -27.70 10.23
N GLY A 152 9.98 -26.99 9.23
CA GLY A 152 10.87 -27.57 8.23
C GLY A 152 10.29 -27.79 6.83
N LYS A 153 8.98 -27.56 6.60
CA LYS A 153 8.40 -27.59 5.25
C LYS A 153 7.37 -26.48 5.05
N PRO A 154 7.59 -25.53 4.12
CA PRO A 154 6.56 -24.57 3.76
C PRO A 154 5.41 -25.26 3.03
N GLU A 155 4.17 -24.88 3.39
CA GLU A 155 2.96 -25.30 2.68
C GLU A 155 2.61 -24.31 1.56
N PHE A 156 2.96 -23.04 1.74
CA PHE A 156 2.72 -21.95 0.82
C PHE A 156 4.02 -21.18 0.60
N GLU A 157 4.33 -20.83 -0.65
CA GLU A 157 5.56 -20.13 -1.00
C GLU A 157 5.36 -19.16 -2.16
N LEU A 158 5.88 -17.94 -2.02
CA LEU A 158 5.91 -16.92 -3.05
C LEU A 158 7.36 -16.46 -3.25
N SER A 159 7.93 -16.72 -4.43
CA SER A 159 9.27 -16.21 -4.77
C SER A 159 9.27 -14.69 -4.87
N PHE A 160 10.39 -14.05 -4.51
CA PHE A 160 10.52 -12.59 -4.58
C PHE A 160 10.41 -12.05 -6.00
N ALA A 161 10.84 -12.81 -7.02
CA ALA A 161 10.62 -12.44 -8.42
C ALA A 161 9.12 -12.39 -8.79
N LYS A 162 8.32 -13.35 -8.32
CA LYS A 162 6.86 -13.33 -8.52
C LYS A 162 6.20 -12.24 -7.69
N LEU A 163 6.68 -12.02 -6.46
CA LEU A 163 6.23 -10.94 -5.59
C LEU A 163 6.40 -9.57 -6.27
N LYS A 164 7.60 -9.30 -6.79
CA LYS A 164 7.91 -8.11 -7.58
C LYS A 164 6.92 -7.89 -8.71
N THR A 165 6.79 -8.90 -9.58
CA THR A 165 5.90 -8.85 -10.74
C THR A 165 4.46 -8.56 -10.33
N ARG A 166 4.00 -9.13 -9.21
CA ARG A 166 2.62 -8.92 -8.72
C ARG A 166 2.41 -7.53 -8.14
N ILE A 167 3.37 -7.01 -7.39
CA ILE A 167 3.27 -5.65 -6.85
C ILE A 167 3.29 -4.63 -8.01
N GLU A 168 4.20 -4.76 -8.96
CA GLU A 168 4.27 -3.88 -10.13
C GLU A 168 2.96 -3.94 -10.94
N ALA A 169 2.43 -5.14 -11.20
CA ALA A 169 1.15 -5.30 -11.89
C ALA A 169 -0.04 -4.72 -11.09
N SER A 170 0.00 -4.81 -9.76
CA SER A 170 -1.01 -4.27 -8.85
C SER A 170 -1.02 -2.73 -8.86
N LEU A 171 0.15 -2.10 -8.82
CA LEU A 171 0.29 -0.66 -8.95
C LEU A 171 -0.13 -0.16 -10.34
N GLN A 172 0.24 -0.90 -11.39
CA GLN A 172 -0.21 -0.58 -12.76
C GLN A 172 -1.73 -0.68 -12.89
N THR A 173 -2.34 -1.73 -12.34
CA THR A 173 -3.81 -1.92 -12.33
C THR A 173 -4.50 -0.74 -11.63
N THR A 174 -3.90 -0.27 -10.53
CA THR A 174 -4.37 0.90 -9.78
C THR A 174 -4.36 2.16 -10.65
N ARG A 175 -3.29 2.39 -11.43
CA ARG A 175 -3.17 3.56 -12.32
C ARG A 175 -4.03 3.51 -13.57
N VAL A 176 -4.28 2.34 -14.11
CA VAL A 176 -5.22 2.17 -15.22
C VAL A 176 -6.65 2.52 -14.77
N ALA A 177 -7.05 2.09 -13.57
CA ALA A 177 -8.38 2.36 -13.04
C ALA A 177 -8.55 3.82 -12.55
N LEU A 178 -7.49 4.42 -12.00
CA LEU A 178 -7.50 5.82 -11.55
C LEU A 178 -6.31 6.58 -12.14
N PRO A 179 -6.49 7.26 -13.29
CA PRO A 179 -5.45 8.08 -13.87
C PRO A 179 -5.07 9.23 -12.93
N VAL A 180 -3.85 9.73 -13.13
CA VAL A 180 -3.24 10.79 -12.32
C VAL A 180 -4.17 12.01 -12.29
N TYR A 181 -4.37 12.55 -11.09
CA TYR A 181 -5.26 13.70 -10.88
C TYR A 181 -4.70 15.00 -11.48
N GLU A 182 -3.39 15.22 -11.37
CA GLU A 182 -2.68 16.37 -11.93
C GLU A 182 -1.54 15.90 -12.83
N GLU A 183 -1.26 16.63 -13.90
CA GLU A 183 -0.12 16.36 -14.77
C GLU A 183 1.19 16.46 -13.97
N GLY A 184 2.09 15.51 -14.16
CA GLY A 184 3.38 15.50 -13.48
C GLY A 184 3.95 14.09 -13.34
N TYR A 185 4.99 13.99 -12.50
CA TYR A 185 5.59 12.71 -12.12
C TYR A 185 4.56 11.83 -11.40
N ASP A 186 4.49 10.55 -11.76
CA ASP A 186 3.63 9.56 -11.09
C ASP A 186 4.51 8.52 -10.40
N PRO A 187 4.61 8.57 -9.05
CA PRO A 187 5.42 7.62 -8.30
C PRO A 187 5.03 6.15 -8.56
N LEU A 188 3.77 5.86 -8.93
CA LEU A 188 3.32 4.48 -9.15
C LEU A 188 3.75 3.87 -10.47
N THR A 189 4.02 4.67 -11.51
CA THR A 189 4.47 4.14 -12.81
C THR A 189 5.96 3.83 -12.83
N ASP A 190 6.74 4.55 -12.02
CA ASP A 190 8.20 4.43 -11.94
C ASP A 190 8.64 3.56 -10.74
N THR A 191 7.69 2.98 -10.01
CA THR A 191 8.00 2.10 -8.88
C THR A 191 8.69 0.83 -9.36
N ALA A 192 9.95 0.64 -8.94
CA ALA A 192 10.75 -0.52 -9.26
C ALA A 192 11.20 -1.21 -7.96
N PHE A 193 10.39 -2.14 -7.45
CA PHE A 193 10.77 -2.91 -6.26
C PHE A 193 11.97 -3.81 -6.59
N SER A 194 13.16 -3.36 -6.20
CA SER A 194 14.42 -4.08 -6.39
C SER A 194 14.85 -4.83 -5.13
N ASP A 195 14.44 -4.35 -3.95
CA ASP A 195 14.80 -4.91 -2.66
C ASP A 195 13.57 -5.19 -1.77
N PHE A 196 13.39 -6.46 -1.42
CA PHE A 196 12.32 -6.92 -0.51
C PHE A 196 12.77 -7.01 0.95
N SER A 197 14.00 -6.61 1.28
CA SER A 197 14.54 -6.63 2.65
C SER A 197 13.72 -5.78 3.62
N ASN A 198 13.08 -4.71 3.12
CA ASN A 198 12.20 -3.82 3.89
C ASN A 198 10.74 -4.28 3.92
N CYS A 199 10.40 -5.37 3.25
CA CYS A 199 9.04 -5.88 3.23
C CYS A 199 8.72 -6.69 4.49
N GLN A 200 7.55 -6.44 5.07
CA GLN A 200 7.10 -7.10 6.30
C GLN A 200 5.67 -7.62 6.15
N THR A 201 5.44 -8.89 6.46
CA THR A 201 4.08 -9.41 6.61
C THR A 201 3.41 -8.82 7.85
N THR A 202 2.29 -8.12 7.62
CA THR A 202 1.50 -7.47 8.68
C THR A 202 0.26 -8.28 9.09
N ARG A 203 -0.36 -8.98 8.13
CA ARG A 203 -1.56 -9.80 8.32
C ARG A 203 -1.55 -11.02 7.41
N LEU A 204 -2.28 -12.06 7.80
CA LEU A 204 -2.63 -13.21 6.99
C LEU A 204 -4.15 -13.35 6.91
N TYR A 205 -4.68 -13.62 5.73
CA TYR A 205 -6.06 -14.03 5.55
C TYR A 205 -6.08 -15.47 5.04
N LEU A 206 -6.77 -16.32 5.77
CA LEU A 206 -6.89 -17.75 5.49
C LEU A 206 -8.33 -18.05 5.10
N THR A 207 -8.51 -18.68 3.95
CA THR A 207 -9.84 -19.01 3.44
C THR A 207 -9.88 -20.39 2.79
N ARG A 208 -11.06 -21.01 2.79
CA ARG A 208 -11.36 -22.25 2.07
C ARG A 208 -12.60 -22.00 1.22
N PRO A 209 -12.45 -21.31 0.07
CA PRO A 209 -13.59 -20.97 -0.77
C PRO A 209 -14.22 -22.27 -1.30
N GLN A 210 -15.54 -22.32 -1.23
CA GLN A 210 -16.31 -23.36 -1.91
C GLN A 210 -16.39 -22.99 -3.40
N PRO A 211 -16.26 -23.95 -4.34
CA PRO A 211 -16.20 -25.39 -4.13
C PRO A 211 -14.79 -25.98 -4.03
N LEU A 212 -13.74 -25.15 -3.98
CA LEU A 212 -12.35 -25.62 -4.09
C LEU A 212 -11.90 -26.48 -2.90
N ASP A 213 -12.54 -26.32 -1.73
CA ASP A 213 -12.28 -27.02 -0.46
C ASP A 213 -10.78 -27.14 -0.10
N ARG A 214 -9.99 -26.17 -0.54
CA ARG A 214 -8.54 -26.09 -0.30
C ARG A 214 -8.20 -24.80 0.41
N LEU A 215 -7.25 -24.89 1.34
CA LEU A 215 -6.76 -23.73 2.06
C LEU A 215 -6.06 -22.77 1.11
N ARG A 216 -6.43 -21.50 1.20
CA ARG A 216 -5.82 -20.38 0.50
C ARG A 216 -5.30 -19.40 1.51
N VAL A 217 -4.11 -18.89 1.22
CA VAL A 217 -3.40 -17.95 2.08
C VAL A 217 -3.18 -16.68 1.29
N PHE A 218 -3.65 -15.57 1.86
CA PHE A 218 -3.30 -14.24 1.43
C PHE A 218 -2.45 -13.59 2.52
N THR A 219 -1.45 -12.82 2.11
CA THR A 219 -0.57 -12.08 3.01
C THR A 219 -0.68 -10.60 2.72
N LYS A 220 -0.88 -9.76 3.76
CA LYS A 220 -0.78 -8.31 3.64
C LYS A 220 0.69 -7.93 3.86
N LEU A 221 1.39 -7.61 2.79
CA LEU A 221 2.79 -7.20 2.83
C LEU A 221 2.90 -5.69 2.86
N ARG A 222 3.62 -5.17 3.86
CA ARG A 222 4.06 -3.79 3.90
C ARG A 222 5.43 -3.69 3.25
N CYS A 223 5.58 -2.95 2.15
CA CYS A 223 6.85 -2.68 1.49
C CYS A 223 7.09 -1.16 1.38
N PHE A 224 8.35 -0.76 1.36
CA PHE A 224 8.74 0.63 1.15
C PHE A 224 9.75 0.73 0.01
N ASP A 225 9.37 1.42 -1.06
CA ASP A 225 10.28 1.87 -2.10
C ASP A 225 10.90 3.19 -1.65
N LYS A 226 12.17 3.12 -1.26
CA LYS A 226 12.92 4.28 -0.78
C LYS A 226 13.21 5.29 -1.89
N GLU A 227 13.39 4.83 -3.14
CA GLU A 227 13.76 5.70 -4.26
C GLU A 227 12.59 6.61 -4.64
N ASN A 228 11.38 6.06 -4.63
CA ASN A 228 10.16 6.77 -5.04
C ASN A 228 9.30 7.23 -3.85
N ALA A 229 9.76 7.01 -2.61
CA ALA A 229 9.01 7.29 -1.38
C ALA A 229 7.59 6.69 -1.36
N VAL A 230 7.44 5.47 -1.90
CA VAL A 230 6.15 4.76 -1.98
C VAL A 230 6.05 3.71 -0.89
N TRP A 231 5.03 3.82 -0.05
CA TRP A 231 4.63 2.76 0.87
C TRP A 231 3.50 1.93 0.26
N SER A 232 3.58 0.61 0.38
CA SER A 232 2.54 -0.30 -0.10
C SER A 232 2.17 -1.32 0.96
N TRP A 233 0.88 -1.55 1.17
CA TRP A 233 0.30 -2.56 2.05
C TRP A 233 -0.69 -3.42 1.27
N LEU A 234 -0.18 -4.35 0.48
CA LEU A 234 -0.98 -5.07 -0.52
C LEU A 234 -1.32 -6.48 -0.03
N TYR A 235 -2.55 -6.92 -0.31
CA TYR A 235 -2.94 -8.32 -0.14
C TYR A 235 -2.51 -9.14 -1.34
N LEU A 236 -1.75 -10.20 -1.10
CA LEU A 236 -1.17 -11.04 -2.15
C LEU A 236 -1.42 -12.51 -1.85
N ALA A 237 -1.90 -13.27 -2.84
CA ALA A 237 -2.07 -14.71 -2.69
C ALA A 237 -0.71 -15.42 -2.60
N VAL A 238 -0.54 -16.31 -1.64
CA VAL A 238 0.63 -17.16 -1.51
C VAL A 238 0.25 -18.53 -2.06
N PRO A 239 0.82 -18.96 -3.21
CA PRO A 239 0.42 -20.23 -3.80
C PRO A 239 0.91 -21.41 -2.96
N GLU A 240 0.16 -22.50 -3.01
CA GLU A 240 0.52 -23.77 -2.39
C GLU A 240 1.75 -24.38 -3.07
N VAL A 241 2.66 -24.94 -2.27
CA VAL A 241 3.80 -25.70 -2.76
C VAL A 241 3.27 -27.03 -3.28
N LYS A 242 3.35 -27.25 -4.60
CA LYS A 242 2.99 -28.56 -5.17
C LYS A 242 4.00 -29.60 -4.66
N PRO A 243 3.54 -30.79 -4.22
CA PRO A 243 4.42 -31.88 -3.81
C PRO A 243 5.28 -32.40 -4.96
#